data_AF-A0A223HI05-F1
#
_entry.id   AF-A0A223HI05-F1
#
_cell.length_a   1.000
_cell.length_b   1.000
_cell.length_c   1.000
_cell.angle_alpha   90.00
_cell.angle_beta   90.00
_cell.angle_gamma   90.00
#
_symmetry.space_group_name_H-M   'P 1'
#
loop_
_entity.id
_entity.type
_entity.pdbx_description
1 polymer ?
#
loop_
_entity_poly.entity_id
_entity_poly.type
_entity_poly.pdbx_seq_one_letter_code
_entity_poly.pdbx_strand_id
1 'polypeptide(L)'
;MEVKGRFDHFNINVLDLDKSIAFYNKALGLKEHHRKVAEDGSFILVYLTDEQTGFLMELTWLRDRKEPYELGDNESHLCFRVAGDYEEVRKYHKEMGAVCFENTKMGLYFINDPDDYWIEILPLR
;
A
#
# COMPACT_ATOMS: atom_id res chain seq x y z
N MET A 1 -30.49 -13.52 -12.35
CA MET A 1 -29.07 -13.37 -12.74
C MET A 1 -28.27 -13.32 -11.45
N GLU A 2 -27.23 -14.14 -11.32
CA GLU A 2 -26.33 -14.14 -10.17
C GLU A 2 -24.97 -13.62 -10.63
N VAL A 3 -24.46 -12.57 -9.97
CA VAL A 3 -23.14 -12.00 -10.27
C VAL A 3 -22.08 -12.78 -9.50
N LYS A 4 -21.09 -13.32 -10.20
CA LYS A 4 -19.94 -14.04 -9.62
C LYS A 4 -18.67 -13.20 -9.77
N GLY A 5 -18.32 -12.46 -8.73
CA GLY A 5 -17.13 -11.60 -8.69
C GLY A 5 -16.03 -12.13 -7.78
N ARG A 6 -14.81 -11.62 -7.96
CA ARG A 6 -13.67 -11.80 -7.04
C ARG A 6 -12.93 -10.47 -6.88
N PHE A 7 -12.26 -10.28 -5.75
CA PHE A 7 -11.27 -9.20 -5.63
C PHE A 7 -10.07 -9.50 -6.54
N ASP A 8 -9.53 -8.46 -7.16
CA ASP A 8 -8.40 -8.57 -8.07
C ASP A 8 -7.25 -7.68 -7.59
N HIS A 9 -7.48 -6.36 -7.52
CA HIS A 9 -6.49 -5.42 -7.04
C HIS A 9 -7.10 -4.19 -6.36
N PHE A 10 -6.30 -3.49 -5.57
CA PHE A 10 -6.57 -2.15 -5.06
C PHE A 10 -5.58 -1.17 -5.70
N ASN A 11 -6.12 -0.15 -6.37
CA ASN A 11 -5.33 0.85 -7.06
C ASN A 11 -5.16 2.11 -6.21
N ILE A 12 -3.93 2.64 -6.20
CA ILE A 12 -3.63 4.00 -5.74
C ILE A 12 -2.73 4.71 -6.76
N ASN A 13 -2.79 6.04 -6.75
CA ASN A 13 -1.89 6.87 -7.54
C ASN A 13 -0.72 7.33 -6.69
N VAL A 14 0.50 7.20 -7.22
CA VAL A 14 1.74 7.58 -6.51
C VAL A 14 2.52 8.63 -7.30
N LEU A 15 3.15 9.56 -6.61
CA LEU A 15 3.94 10.63 -7.24
C LEU A 15 5.34 10.14 -7.65
N ASP A 16 5.98 9.33 -6.80
CA ASP A 16 7.31 8.76 -7.01
C ASP A 16 7.22 7.23 -6.94
N LEU A 17 7.25 6.60 -8.12
CA LEU A 17 7.06 5.16 -8.25
C LEU A 17 8.13 4.34 -7.51
N ASP A 18 9.39 4.72 -7.61
CA ASP A 18 10.49 3.97 -7.01
C ASP A 18 10.47 4.12 -5.48
N LYS A 19 10.15 5.33 -4.98
CA LYS A 19 9.96 5.57 -3.55
C LYS A 19 8.82 4.72 -2.99
N SER A 20 7.70 4.62 -3.69
CA SER A 20 6.55 3.82 -3.24
C SER A 20 6.85 2.33 -3.29
N ILE A 21 7.49 1.81 -4.36
CA ILE A 21 7.92 0.40 -4.42
C ILE A 21 8.88 0.07 -3.26
N ALA A 22 9.87 0.94 -3.01
CA ALA A 22 10.82 0.74 -1.92
C ALA A 22 10.13 0.77 -0.54
N PHE A 23 9.17 1.69 -0.34
CA PHE A 23 8.39 1.76 0.89
C PHE A 23 7.60 0.47 1.12
N TYR A 24 6.79 0.03 0.15
CA TYR A 24 5.96 -1.16 0.29
C TYR A 24 6.76 -2.45 0.47
N ASN A 25 7.92 -2.54 -0.20
CA ASN A 25 8.85 -3.64 0.03
C ASN A 25 9.41 -3.65 1.44
N LYS A 26 9.80 -2.47 1.95
CA LYS A 26 10.47 -2.33 3.24
C LYS A 26 9.50 -2.45 4.42
N ALA A 27 8.32 -1.86 4.31
CA ALA A 27 7.30 -1.83 5.36
C ALA A 27 6.49 -3.14 5.41
N LEU A 28 6.02 -3.61 4.25
CA LEU A 28 5.05 -4.70 4.16
C LEU A 28 5.60 -5.96 3.48
N GLY A 29 6.86 -5.94 3.02
CA GLY A 29 7.47 -7.07 2.33
C GLY A 29 7.02 -7.26 0.89
N LEU A 30 6.17 -6.37 0.35
CA LEU A 30 5.57 -6.55 -0.98
C LEU A 30 6.63 -6.59 -2.09
N LYS A 31 6.39 -7.45 -3.08
CA LYS A 31 7.26 -7.63 -4.25
C LYS A 31 6.54 -7.22 -5.51
N GLU A 32 7.28 -6.71 -6.49
CA GLU A 32 6.72 -6.48 -7.81
C GLU A 32 6.34 -7.81 -8.47
N HIS A 33 5.08 -7.94 -8.84
CA HIS A 33 4.56 -9.06 -9.61
C HIS A 33 4.77 -8.81 -11.11
N HIS A 34 4.29 -7.67 -11.61
CA HIS A 34 4.45 -7.26 -13.00
C HIS A 34 4.20 -5.75 -13.15
N ARG A 35 4.57 -5.19 -14.30
CA ARG A 35 4.26 -3.80 -14.66
C ARG A 35 3.75 -3.66 -16.09
N LYS A 36 2.98 -2.60 -16.32
CA LYS A 36 2.51 -2.17 -17.64
C LYS A 36 2.98 -0.75 -17.89
N VAL A 37 3.54 -0.51 -19.07
CA VAL A 37 4.03 0.80 -19.48
C VAL A 37 3.23 1.24 -20.69
N ALA A 38 2.70 2.46 -20.65
CA ALA A 38 2.04 3.03 -21.80
C ALA A 38 3.03 3.18 -22.97
N GLU A 39 2.60 2.89 -24.19
CA GLU A 39 3.47 2.97 -25.38
C GLU A 39 4.06 4.38 -25.57
N ASP A 40 3.29 5.41 -25.20
CA ASP A 40 3.69 6.82 -25.24
C ASP A 40 4.40 7.30 -23.95
N GLY A 41 4.59 6.40 -22.99
CA GLY A 41 5.19 6.69 -21.68
C GLY A 41 4.37 7.63 -20.80
N SER A 42 3.06 7.79 -21.04
CA SER A 42 2.18 8.65 -20.23
C SER A 42 1.97 8.13 -18.80
N PHE A 43 1.95 6.81 -18.62
CA PHE A 43 1.81 6.16 -17.32
C PHE A 43 2.62 4.87 -17.21
N ILE A 44 2.87 4.48 -15.96
CA ILE A 44 3.38 3.16 -15.57
C ILE A 44 2.45 2.64 -14.48
N LEU A 45 2.01 1.38 -14.64
CA LEU A 45 1.30 0.63 -13.61
C LEU A 45 2.25 -0.43 -13.07
N VAL A 46 2.43 -0.48 -11.75
CA VAL A 46 3.20 -1.55 -11.08
C VAL A 46 2.29 -2.29 -10.13
N TYR A 47 2.22 -3.60 -10.28
CA TYR A 47 1.41 -4.47 -9.43
C TYR A 47 2.32 -5.13 -8.40
N LEU A 48 2.03 -4.91 -7.12
CA LEU A 48 2.71 -5.50 -6.00
C LEU A 48 1.89 -6.68 -5.42
N THR A 49 2.59 -7.68 -4.90
CA THR A 49 2.00 -8.89 -4.31
C THR A 49 2.62 -9.19 -2.95
N ASP A 50 1.81 -9.81 -2.08
CA ASP A 50 2.23 -10.41 -0.80
C ASP A 50 2.83 -11.83 -0.97
N GLU A 51 2.83 -12.36 -2.20
CA GLU A 51 3.21 -13.74 -2.56
C GLU A 51 2.40 -14.84 -1.84
N GLN A 52 1.26 -14.47 -1.23
CA GLN A 52 0.39 -15.36 -0.45
C GLN A 52 -1.02 -15.45 -1.03
N THR A 53 -1.54 -14.35 -1.57
CA THR A 53 -2.89 -14.25 -2.11
C THR A 53 -2.88 -13.85 -3.58
N GLY A 54 -4.04 -13.96 -4.24
CA GLY A 54 -4.23 -13.46 -5.60
C GLY A 54 -4.53 -11.97 -5.68
N PHE A 55 -4.58 -11.26 -4.55
CA PHE A 55 -4.89 -9.84 -4.49
C PHE A 55 -3.63 -9.01 -4.72
N LEU A 56 -3.74 -7.99 -5.58
CA LEU A 56 -2.60 -7.13 -5.93
C LEU A 56 -2.82 -5.70 -5.46
N MET A 57 -1.73 -5.01 -5.14
CA MET A 57 -1.74 -3.56 -4.99
C MET A 57 -1.22 -2.93 -6.28
N GLU A 58 -2.04 -2.15 -6.96
CA GLU A 58 -1.66 -1.45 -8.19
C GLU A 58 -1.22 -0.03 -7.87
N LEU A 59 0.02 0.31 -8.21
CA LEU A 59 0.56 1.66 -8.16
C LEU A 59 0.47 2.29 -9.56
N THR A 60 -0.27 3.39 -9.68
CA THR A 60 -0.34 4.19 -10.91
C THR A 60 0.56 5.40 -10.78
N TRP A 61 1.61 5.43 -11.60
CA TRP A 61 2.44 6.61 -11.79
C TRP A 61 2.10 7.31 -13.11
N LEU A 62 1.90 8.62 -13.04
CA LEU A 62 1.59 9.47 -14.19
C LEU A 62 2.79 10.38 -14.48
N ARG A 63 3.34 10.32 -15.70
CA ARG A 63 4.55 11.06 -16.09
C ARG A 63 4.44 12.57 -15.84
N ASP A 64 3.28 13.12 -16.14
CA ASP A 64 3.05 14.56 -16.15
C ASP A 64 2.53 15.07 -14.80
N ARG A 65 2.25 14.18 -13.83
CA ARG A 65 1.96 14.59 -12.44
C ARG A 65 3.23 15.09 -11.78
N LYS A 66 3.15 16.27 -11.15
CA LYS A 66 4.26 16.90 -10.39
C LYS A 66 3.88 17.33 -8.97
N GLU A 67 2.57 17.41 -8.69
CA GLU A 67 2.04 17.82 -7.39
C GLU A 67 1.53 16.59 -6.61
N PRO A 68 1.58 16.60 -5.27
CA PRO A 68 0.96 15.57 -4.43
C PRO A 68 -0.52 15.35 -4.75
N TYR A 69 -1.04 14.16 -4.47
CA TYR A 69 -2.47 13.86 -4.66
C TYR A 69 -3.30 14.39 -3.48
N GLU A 70 -4.47 14.95 -3.79
CA GLU A 70 -5.48 15.34 -2.80
C GLU A 70 -6.40 14.13 -2.58
N LEU A 71 -6.28 13.48 -1.41
CA LEU A 71 -7.00 12.23 -1.11
C LEU A 71 -8.48 12.44 -0.73
N GLY A 72 -8.87 13.68 -0.45
CA GLY A 72 -10.21 14.05 0.01
C GLY A 72 -10.49 13.62 1.45
N ASP A 73 -11.72 13.87 1.92
CA ASP A 73 -12.11 13.68 3.32
C ASP A 73 -12.67 12.28 3.63
N ASN A 74 -12.87 11.45 2.60
CA ASN A 74 -13.43 10.12 2.78
C ASN A 74 -12.35 9.17 3.30
N GLU A 75 -12.56 8.65 4.50
CA GLU A 75 -11.68 7.65 5.09
C GLU A 75 -11.77 6.35 4.29
N SER A 76 -10.61 5.89 3.83
CA SER A 76 -10.42 4.57 3.23
C SER A 76 -8.99 4.12 3.49
N HIS A 77 -8.80 2.82 3.70
CA HIS A 77 -7.49 2.24 3.94
C HIS A 77 -7.41 0.81 3.41
N LEU A 78 -6.19 0.38 3.10
CA LEU A 78 -5.87 -1.03 2.91
C LEU A 78 -5.55 -1.64 4.28
N CYS A 79 -6.08 -2.83 4.58
CA CYS A 79 -5.71 -3.56 5.78
C CYS A 79 -4.68 -4.65 5.46
N PHE A 80 -3.63 -4.74 6.28
CA PHE A 80 -2.57 -5.72 6.14
C PHE A 80 -2.34 -6.47 7.45
N ARG A 81 -2.18 -7.80 7.36
CA ARG A 81 -1.81 -8.64 8.51
C ARG A 81 -0.33 -8.98 8.44
N VAL A 82 0.37 -8.74 9.54
CA VAL A 82 1.81 -9.01 9.66
C VAL A 82 2.09 -10.23 10.54
N ALA A 83 2.97 -11.11 10.07
CA ALA A 83 3.44 -12.25 10.86
C ALA A 83 4.56 -11.84 11.82
N GLY A 84 4.84 -12.67 12.82
CA GLY A 84 5.93 -12.46 13.79
C GLY A 84 5.51 -11.66 15.02
N ASP A 85 6.48 -11.00 15.65
CA ASP A 85 6.23 -10.18 16.83
C ASP A 85 5.66 -8.81 16.41
N TYR A 86 4.37 -8.63 16.70
CA TYR A 86 3.63 -7.44 16.34
C TYR A 86 4.20 -6.14 16.93
N GLU A 87 4.77 -6.21 18.13
CA GLU A 87 5.35 -5.05 18.80
C GLU A 87 6.68 -4.65 18.17
N GLU A 88 7.49 -5.63 17.73
CA GLU A 88 8.73 -5.37 16.98
C GLU A 88 8.44 -4.82 15.58
N VAL A 89 7.42 -5.32 14.87
CA VAL A 89 6.99 -4.72 13.60
C VAL A 89 6.53 -3.28 13.82
N ARG A 90 5.73 -3.02 14.88
CA ARG A 90 5.30 -1.65 15.20
C ARG A 90 6.47 -0.74 15.49
N LYS A 91 7.45 -1.21 16.29
CA LYS A 91 8.67 -0.45 16.59
C LYS A 91 9.46 -0.14 15.32
N TYR A 92 9.62 -1.11 14.43
CA TYR A 92 10.26 -0.93 13.13
C TYR A 92 9.55 0.14 12.28
N HIS A 93 8.22 0.11 12.19
CA HIS A 93 7.46 1.16 11.50
C HIS A 93 7.61 2.55 12.15
N LYS A 94 7.76 2.63 13.48
CA LYS A 94 8.08 3.89 14.17
C LYS A 94 9.46 4.41 13.81
N GLU A 95 10.46 3.54 13.76
CA GLU A 95 11.83 3.90 13.33
C GLU A 95 11.89 4.35 11.87
N MET A 96 11.00 3.82 11.03
CA MET A 96 10.78 4.31 9.66
C MET A 96 10.10 5.69 9.59
N GLY A 97 9.52 6.17 10.70
CA GLY A 97 8.72 7.39 10.72
C GLY A 97 7.37 7.26 9.98
N ALA A 98 6.90 6.03 9.78
CA ALA A 98 5.71 5.74 8.97
C ALA A 98 4.41 5.68 9.79
N VAL A 99 4.50 5.54 11.12
CA VAL A 99 3.30 5.42 11.97
C VAL A 99 2.58 6.77 12.07
N CYS A 100 1.36 6.85 11.56
CA CYS A 100 0.54 8.05 11.59
C CYS A 100 -0.56 8.03 12.67
N PHE A 101 -0.99 6.85 13.13
CA PHE A 101 -1.99 6.70 14.17
C PHE A 101 -1.85 5.37 14.93
N GLU A 102 -2.16 5.36 16.24
CA GLU A 102 -2.13 4.15 17.06
C GLU A 102 -3.37 4.03 17.94
N ASN A 103 -3.95 2.82 17.99
CA ASN A 103 -5.02 2.49 18.93
C ASN A 103 -4.73 1.14 19.61
N THR A 104 -3.92 1.20 20.66
CA THR A 104 -3.50 0.03 21.45
C THR A 104 -4.66 -0.71 22.10
N LYS A 105 -5.78 -0.03 22.41
CA LYS A 105 -6.97 -0.66 22.96
C LYS A 105 -7.67 -1.59 21.96
N MET A 106 -7.62 -1.23 20.68
CA MET A 106 -8.16 -2.05 19.59
C MET A 106 -7.13 -3.03 19.01
N GLY A 107 -5.86 -2.94 19.43
CA GLY A 107 -4.79 -3.82 18.95
C GLY A 107 -4.33 -3.50 17.53
N LEU A 108 -4.50 -2.25 17.07
CA LEU A 108 -4.19 -1.81 15.71
C LEU A 108 -3.35 -0.54 15.70
N TYR A 109 -2.65 -0.31 14.59
CA TYR A 109 -2.04 0.98 14.25
C TYR A 109 -2.09 1.19 12.74
N PHE A 110 -1.85 2.42 12.30
CA PHE A 110 -1.78 2.77 10.89
C PHE A 110 -0.40 3.29 10.55
N ILE A 111 0.01 2.98 9.32
CA ILE A 111 1.12 3.65 8.66
C ILE A 111 0.58 4.48 7.49
N ASN A 112 1.23 5.59 7.15
CA ASN A 112 1.01 6.28 5.89
C ASN A 112 2.16 5.99 4.92
N ASP A 113 1.81 5.77 3.66
CA ASP A 113 2.79 5.63 2.58
C ASP A 113 3.38 7.01 2.18
N PRO A 114 4.30 7.05 1.18
CA PRO A 114 4.89 8.30 0.72
C PRO A 114 3.93 9.35 0.17
N ASP A 115 2.71 8.96 -0.22
CA ASP A 115 1.66 9.78 -0.80
C ASP A 115 0.45 9.93 0.15
N ASP A 116 0.65 9.63 1.45
CA ASP A 116 -0.32 9.73 2.54
C ASP A 116 -1.48 8.74 2.53
N TYR A 117 -1.41 7.64 1.77
CA TYR A 117 -2.38 6.56 1.87
C TYR A 117 -2.20 5.78 3.17
N TRP A 118 -3.28 5.65 3.94
CA TRP A 118 -3.26 4.94 5.21
C TRP A 118 -3.39 3.43 5.00
N ILE A 119 -2.57 2.68 5.73
CA ILE A 119 -2.60 1.22 5.77
C ILE A 119 -2.80 0.79 7.22
N GLU A 120 -3.89 0.08 7.49
CA GLU A 120 -4.16 -0.54 8.79
C GLU A 120 -3.27 -1.77 8.96
N ILE A 121 -2.57 -1.84 10.09
CA ILE A 121 -1.73 -2.98 10.44
C ILE A 121 -2.36 -3.76 11.58
N LEU A 122 -2.52 -5.07 11.36
CA LEU A 122 -3.03 -6.03 12.34
C LEU A 122 -2.06 -7.21 12.49
N PRO A 123 -2.03 -7.91 13.62
CA PRO A 123 -1.30 -9.17 13.72
C PRO A 123 -1.96 -10.25 12.86
N LEU A 124 -1.16 -11.12 12.25
CA LEU A 124 -1.63 -12.38 11.67
C LEU A 124 -2.21 -13.27 12.79
N ARG A 125 -3.34 -13.92 12.52
CA ARG A 125 -4.04 -14.78 13.49
C ARG A 125 -3.71 -16.25 13.27
#